data_AF-A0AAT9TH34-F1
#
_entry.id   AF-A0AAT9TH34-F1
#
_cell.length_a   1.000
_cell.length_b   1.000
_cell.length_c   1.000
_cell.angle_alpha   90.00
_cell.angle_beta   90.00
_cell.angle_gamma   90.00
#
_symmetry.space_group_name_H-M   'P 1'
#
loop_
_entity.id
_entity.type
_entity.pdbx_description
1 polymer ?
#
loop_
_entity_poly.entity_id
_entity_poly.type
_entity_poly.pdbx_seq_one_letter_code
_entity_poly.pdbx_strand_id
1 'polypeptide(L)'
;MRPSDPWGRLKVLKNRHNGSYTWQVIAGSATLGLVVAAGAVLAAGPWDNGQRKAERALAVTADRTGGAHHGRPTPDGPRPAPSAPAVLPALGTTTHDAPRDAAALRDTLAPLIGAPELGDKVAASVIDTATGKQLYGTGATAPMTPASTIKIATTAAALSVLGPDHRIATTAALSPDARTLTLVGGGDPTLSKAALRSMAADAAKALREDGEDGEDGEDGEDPAGSVRLTYDTSRYTGPVLHPISPNENIAPVTALMVNEGRLNDTDRGPAKRTDDPAGDAARAFAAQLKKAGVKVTGTPREARPADGARTVATHHSAPLAALVERTLTNSDNDIAEALARQTAIAKGESADFAGARRAVTNELKKLGVPVTGAHLADGSGLDRAGRVTPALLTALLARAADPDRPGLRPVLTGLPIAGFSGTLDDRYRDGSDGTGLIRAKTGTLSRVNSLAGTVVDPRGRLLAFAFLASGSRSATEAEPALDALATALARPVAE
;
A
#
# COMPACT_ATOMS: atom_id res chain seq x y z
N MET A 1 32.79 -4.27 86.91
CA MET A 1 31.48 -4.40 86.23
C MET A 1 31.70 -4.15 84.74
N ARG A 2 31.27 -5.09 83.88
CA ARG A 2 31.07 -4.90 82.42
C ARG A 2 29.94 -3.86 82.17
N PRO A 3 29.63 -3.35 80.95
CA PRO A 3 30.09 -3.79 79.60
C PRO A 3 30.39 -2.67 78.54
N SER A 4 30.97 -3.11 77.40
CA SER A 4 30.67 -2.78 75.96
C SER A 4 30.68 -1.33 75.46
N ASP A 5 31.15 -0.94 74.27
CA ASP A 5 31.41 -1.62 72.98
C ASP A 5 32.31 -0.72 72.12
N PRO A 6 33.19 -1.22 71.22
CA PRO A 6 34.15 -0.42 70.47
C PRO A 6 33.82 -0.33 68.97
N TRP A 7 33.20 0.76 68.52
CA TRP A 7 33.21 1.15 67.11
C TRP A 7 33.22 2.67 66.98
N GLY A 8 34.31 3.25 66.47
CA GLY A 8 34.26 4.62 65.95
C GLY A 8 35.58 5.40 65.98
N ARG A 9 36.19 5.49 64.79
CA ARG A 9 36.92 6.66 64.25
C ARG A 9 38.32 6.96 64.80
N LEU A 10 39.33 6.74 63.95
CA LEU A 10 40.20 7.82 63.47
C LEU A 10 41.04 7.36 62.25
N LYS A 11 40.94 8.10 61.14
CA LYS A 11 42.09 8.70 60.44
C LYS A 11 41.61 9.45 59.19
N VAL A 12 41.57 10.77 59.30
CA VAL A 12 41.51 11.70 58.17
C VAL A 12 42.96 12.06 57.85
N LEU A 13 43.47 11.54 56.72
CA LEU A 13 44.69 12.02 56.07
C LEU A 13 44.25 12.89 54.88
N LYS A 14 44.55 14.19 55.00
CA LYS A 14 44.26 15.23 54.01
C LYS A 14 45.36 15.17 52.95
N ASN A 15 45.07 14.62 51.78
CA ASN A 15 45.92 14.78 50.60
C ASN A 15 45.30 15.84 49.66
N ARG A 16 46.03 16.94 49.47
CA ARG A 16 45.86 17.90 48.38
C ARG A 16 46.41 17.25 47.10
N HIS A 17 45.60 17.17 46.04
CA HIS A 17 45.97 17.52 44.65
C HIS A 17 44.85 17.15 43.65
N ASN A 18 44.73 17.97 42.61
CA ASN A 18 44.06 17.74 41.32
C ASN A 18 42.55 17.98 41.19
N GLY A 19 42.15 19.26 41.25
CA GLY A 19 40.86 19.76 40.76
C GLY A 19 40.87 20.29 39.31
N SER A 20 41.99 20.25 38.57
CA SER A 20 42.07 20.82 37.21
C SER A 20 42.09 19.80 36.07
N TYR A 21 42.33 18.51 36.35
CA TYR A 21 42.50 17.49 35.30
C TYR A 21 41.17 16.90 34.80
N THR A 22 40.12 16.88 35.61
CA THR A 22 38.85 16.22 35.24
C THR A 22 38.08 16.99 34.17
N TRP A 23 38.05 18.33 34.24
CA TRP A 23 37.40 19.14 33.21
C TRP A 23 38.17 19.18 31.89
N GLN A 24 39.50 19.16 31.94
CA GLN A 24 40.34 19.10 30.74
C GLN A 24 40.22 17.77 30.02
N VAL A 25 40.06 16.66 30.75
CA VAL A 25 39.81 15.34 30.16
C VAL A 25 38.38 15.26 29.60
N ILE A 26 37.36 15.79 30.28
CA ILE A 26 35.98 15.80 29.76
C ILE A 26 35.87 16.71 28.52
N ALA A 27 36.44 17.91 28.55
CA ALA A 27 36.46 18.82 27.40
C ALA A 27 37.27 18.26 26.23
N GLY A 28 38.41 17.62 26.50
CA GLY A 28 39.22 16.93 25.50
C GLY A 28 38.47 15.76 24.85
N SER A 29 37.74 14.98 25.64
CA SER A 29 36.97 13.81 25.17
C SER A 29 35.75 14.22 24.34
N ALA A 30 35.05 15.28 24.75
CA ALA A 30 33.90 15.81 23.99
C ALA A 30 34.34 16.42 22.65
N THR A 31 35.49 17.12 22.63
CA THR A 31 36.03 17.72 21.40
C THR A 31 36.55 16.64 20.45
N LEU A 32 37.22 15.60 20.96
CA LEU A 32 37.66 14.46 20.15
C LEU A 32 36.45 13.66 19.61
N GLY A 33 35.40 13.48 20.42
CA GLY A 33 34.15 12.86 19.99
C GLY A 33 33.44 13.63 18.87
N LEU A 34 33.40 14.96 18.94
CA LEU A 34 32.84 15.82 17.90
C LEU A 34 33.69 15.83 16.62
N VAL A 35 35.02 15.78 16.73
CA VAL A 35 35.92 15.69 15.56
C VAL A 35 35.83 14.32 14.89
N VAL A 36 35.69 13.23 15.66
CA VAL A 36 35.47 11.89 15.12
C VAL A 36 34.08 11.77 14.50
N ALA A 37 33.04 12.36 15.09
CA ALA A 37 31.68 12.38 14.52
C ALA A 37 31.61 13.23 13.25
N ALA A 38 32.23 14.41 13.22
CA ALA A 38 32.31 15.26 12.03
C ALA A 38 33.18 14.62 10.94
N GLY A 39 34.26 13.94 11.31
CA GLY A 39 35.10 13.16 10.40
C GLY A 39 34.37 11.95 9.81
N ALA A 40 33.55 11.25 10.60
CA ALA A 40 32.70 10.16 10.11
C ALA A 40 31.59 10.68 9.17
N VAL A 41 31.02 11.86 9.43
CA VAL A 41 30.03 12.50 8.56
C VAL A 41 30.67 13.02 7.27
N LEU A 42 31.91 13.51 7.31
CA LEU A 42 32.64 14.00 6.13
C LEU A 42 33.28 12.87 5.29
N ALA A 43 33.74 11.79 5.93
CA ALA A 43 34.23 10.60 5.25
C ALA A 43 33.10 9.72 4.67
N ALA A 44 31.89 9.82 5.23
CA ALA A 44 30.69 9.16 4.68
C ALA A 44 30.07 9.88 3.47
N GLY A 45 30.49 11.12 3.16
CA GLY A 45 29.97 11.91 2.04
C GLY A 45 28.45 12.18 2.11
N PRO A 46 27.90 13.00 1.20
CA PRO A 46 26.46 13.12 1.08
C PRO A 46 25.91 11.75 0.66
N TRP A 47 25.07 11.18 1.52
CA TRP A 47 24.40 9.89 1.37
C TRP A 47 23.62 9.83 0.04
N ASP A 48 24.28 9.37 -1.02
CA ASP A 48 23.65 8.96 -2.27
C ASP A 48 23.48 7.43 -2.21
N ASN A 49 22.33 7.02 -1.68
CA ASN A 49 22.00 5.62 -1.42
C ASN A 49 22.19 4.74 -2.65
N GLY A 50 23.00 3.68 -2.50
CA GLY A 50 23.18 2.58 -3.46
C GLY A 50 21.88 1.90 -3.92
N GLN A 51 20.74 2.18 -3.27
CA GLN A 51 19.41 1.79 -3.74
C GLN A 51 19.04 2.40 -5.10
N ARG A 52 19.43 3.65 -5.42
CA ARG A 52 19.17 4.22 -6.76
C ARG A 52 20.03 3.57 -7.85
N LYS A 53 21.21 3.02 -7.51
CA LYS A 53 22.00 2.21 -8.45
C LYS A 53 21.39 0.83 -8.66
N ALA A 54 20.86 0.19 -7.61
CA ALA A 54 20.15 -1.08 -7.73
C ALA A 54 18.83 -0.95 -8.52
N GLU A 55 18.09 0.16 -8.34
CA GLU A 55 16.90 0.47 -9.13
C GLU A 55 17.24 0.82 -10.58
N ARG A 56 18.36 1.51 -10.85
CA ARG A 56 18.87 1.72 -12.22
C ARG A 56 19.33 0.41 -12.85
N ALA A 57 19.97 -0.49 -12.11
CA ALA A 57 20.38 -1.80 -12.60
C ALA A 57 19.17 -2.70 -12.88
N LEU A 58 18.16 -2.71 -12.02
CA LEU A 58 16.89 -3.41 -12.22
C LEU A 58 16.07 -2.82 -13.39
N ALA A 59 16.14 -1.49 -13.58
CA ALA A 59 15.54 -0.81 -14.73
C ALA A 59 16.29 -1.05 -16.05
N VAL A 60 17.53 -1.55 -16.00
CA VAL A 60 18.34 -1.96 -17.15
C VAL A 60 18.17 -3.46 -17.45
N THR A 61 17.87 -4.29 -16.45
CA THR A 61 17.64 -5.74 -16.64
C THR A 61 16.18 -6.12 -16.92
N ALA A 62 15.23 -5.22 -16.67
CA ALA A 62 13.88 -5.37 -17.19
C ALA A 62 13.90 -5.01 -18.68
N ASP A 63 13.88 -6.03 -19.55
CA ASP A 63 13.70 -5.88 -20.99
C ASP A 63 12.52 -4.93 -21.27
N ARG A 64 12.87 -3.68 -21.59
CA ARG A 64 11.97 -2.69 -22.15
C ARG A 64 12.17 -2.69 -23.66
N THR A 65 11.19 -3.23 -24.38
CA THR A 65 10.77 -2.63 -25.64
C THR A 65 10.08 -1.31 -25.31
N GLY A 66 10.87 -0.26 -25.07
CA GLY A 66 10.40 1.08 -24.73
C GLY A 66 11.45 2.09 -25.15
N GLY A 67 11.23 2.69 -26.32
CA GLY A 67 12.20 3.53 -27.00
C GLY A 67 12.55 4.80 -26.25
N ALA A 68 13.78 4.89 -25.76
CA ALA A 68 14.48 6.14 -25.48
C ALA A 68 15.98 5.88 -25.32
N HIS A 69 16.66 5.49 -26.40
CA HIS A 69 18.12 5.58 -26.47
C HIS A 69 18.52 6.51 -27.61
N HIS A 70 19.04 7.68 -27.27
CA HIS A 70 19.70 8.57 -28.23
C HIS A 70 21.11 8.05 -28.50
N GLY A 71 21.20 6.97 -29.28
CA GLY A 71 22.42 6.61 -29.99
C GLY A 71 22.67 7.59 -31.14
N ARG A 72 23.94 7.75 -31.53
CA ARG A 72 24.33 8.55 -32.70
C ARG A 72 23.55 8.09 -33.95
N PRO A 73 23.09 9.01 -34.82
CA PRO A 73 22.31 8.64 -35.98
C PRO A 73 23.16 7.85 -36.97
N THR A 74 22.73 6.64 -37.31
CA THR A 74 23.21 5.92 -38.50
C THR A 74 22.36 6.34 -39.72
N PRO A 75 22.93 6.35 -40.94
CA PRO A 75 22.23 6.83 -42.14
C PRO A 75 20.93 6.10 -42.49
N ASP A 76 20.75 4.86 -42.02
CA ASP A 76 19.61 3.99 -42.35
C ASP A 76 18.72 3.62 -41.14
N GLY A 77 18.73 4.42 -40.07
CA GLY A 77 17.83 4.23 -38.92
C GLY A 77 16.38 4.70 -39.20
N PRO A 78 15.36 4.12 -38.53
CA PRO A 78 13.98 4.61 -38.64
C PRO A 78 13.93 6.10 -38.28
N ARG A 79 13.18 6.89 -39.07
CA ARG A 79 13.04 8.34 -38.83
C ARG A 79 12.60 8.59 -37.38
N PRO A 80 13.20 9.57 -36.68
CA PRO A 80 12.72 9.99 -35.37
C PRO A 80 11.22 10.25 -35.45
N ALA A 81 10.46 9.70 -34.51
CA ALA A 81 9.06 10.06 -34.36
C ALA A 81 8.97 11.60 -34.21
N PRO A 82 8.02 12.27 -34.88
CA PRO A 82 7.83 13.70 -34.68
C PRO A 82 7.64 13.95 -33.18
N SER A 83 8.29 15.00 -32.67
CA SER A 83 8.11 15.43 -31.28
C SER A 83 6.61 15.58 -31.03
N ALA A 84 6.09 14.85 -30.04
CA ALA A 84 4.71 15.02 -29.61
C ALA A 84 4.49 16.50 -29.28
N PRO A 85 3.35 17.11 -29.67
CA PRO A 85 3.02 18.45 -29.23
C PRO A 85 3.08 18.51 -27.69
N ALA A 86 3.45 19.67 -27.15
CA ALA A 86 3.54 19.87 -25.71
C ALA A 86 2.22 19.40 -25.05
N VAL A 87 2.30 18.36 -24.22
CA VAL A 87 1.12 17.71 -23.61
C VAL A 87 0.43 18.64 -22.62
N LEU A 88 1.09 19.71 -22.19
CA LEU A 88 0.52 20.84 -21.47
C LEU A 88 1.30 22.09 -21.89
N PRO A 89 0.66 23.20 -22.32
CA PRO A 89 1.33 24.49 -22.22
C PRO A 89 1.75 24.67 -20.75
N ALA A 90 2.95 25.20 -20.51
CA ALA A 90 3.27 25.70 -19.18
C ALA A 90 2.10 26.58 -18.75
N LEU A 91 1.45 26.23 -17.63
CA LEU A 91 0.34 26.99 -17.08
C LEU A 91 0.81 28.44 -16.99
N GLY A 92 0.37 29.25 -17.95
CA GLY A 92 0.39 30.70 -17.81
C GLY A 92 -0.30 31.00 -16.50
N THR A 93 0.21 31.98 -15.77
CA THR A 93 -0.20 32.44 -14.43
C THR A 93 -1.63 32.99 -14.36
N THR A 94 -2.51 32.55 -15.25
CA THR A 94 -3.93 32.84 -15.24
C THR A 94 -4.68 31.54 -14.97
N THR A 95 -4.54 31.00 -13.75
CA THR A 95 -5.69 30.30 -13.18
C THR A 95 -6.81 31.33 -13.19
N HIS A 96 -7.86 31.10 -13.99
CA HIS A 96 -9.08 31.88 -13.81
C HIS A 96 -9.60 31.53 -12.42
N ASP A 97 -9.32 32.38 -11.44
CA ASP A 97 -9.69 32.20 -10.03
C ASP A 97 -11.21 32.18 -9.82
N ALA A 98 -11.98 32.59 -10.82
CA ALA A 98 -13.43 32.50 -10.82
C ALA A 98 -13.88 31.04 -10.66
N PRO A 99 -14.56 30.70 -9.55
CA PRO A 99 -15.14 29.39 -9.36
C PRO A 99 -16.01 29.01 -10.56
N ARG A 100 -16.01 27.72 -10.91
CA ARG A 100 -16.98 27.19 -11.88
C ARG A 100 -18.39 27.50 -11.39
N ASP A 101 -19.24 28.02 -12.28
CA ASP A 101 -20.61 28.34 -11.91
C ASP A 101 -21.38 27.05 -11.59
N ALA A 102 -21.88 26.97 -10.36
CA ALA A 102 -22.66 25.86 -9.86
C ALA A 102 -24.04 25.75 -10.54
N ALA A 103 -24.61 26.85 -11.03
CA ALA A 103 -25.84 26.79 -11.83
C ALA A 103 -25.58 26.11 -13.17
N ALA A 104 -24.62 26.62 -13.93
CA ALA A 104 -24.26 26.08 -15.23
C ALA A 104 -23.80 24.60 -15.15
N LEU A 105 -23.05 24.21 -14.10
CA LEU A 105 -22.68 22.81 -13.87
C LEU A 105 -23.90 21.93 -13.56
N ARG A 106 -24.89 22.45 -12.81
CA ARG A 106 -26.14 21.72 -12.57
C ARG A 106 -26.89 21.46 -13.87
N ASP A 107 -27.02 22.47 -14.72
CA ASP A 107 -27.74 22.34 -16.00
C ASP A 107 -27.06 21.33 -16.94
N THR A 108 -25.72 21.27 -16.89
CA THR A 108 -24.94 20.28 -17.65
C THR A 108 -25.14 18.85 -17.14
N LEU A 109 -25.15 18.64 -15.83
CA LEU A 109 -25.19 17.30 -15.23
C LEU A 109 -26.62 16.76 -15.04
N ALA A 110 -27.62 17.62 -14.88
CA ALA A 110 -29.02 17.23 -14.64
C ALA A 110 -29.57 16.22 -15.66
N PRO A 111 -29.44 16.41 -16.98
CA PRO A 111 -29.96 15.44 -17.95
C PRO A 111 -29.20 14.10 -17.89
N LEU A 112 -27.89 14.14 -17.60
CA LEU A 112 -27.04 12.95 -17.53
C LEU A 112 -27.30 12.11 -16.27
N ILE A 113 -27.60 12.75 -15.14
CA ILE A 113 -27.98 12.07 -13.88
C ILE A 113 -29.30 11.31 -14.04
N GLY A 114 -30.21 11.80 -14.89
CA GLY A 114 -31.50 11.16 -15.18
C GLY A 114 -31.44 10.03 -16.20
N ALA A 115 -30.25 9.66 -16.70
CA ALA A 115 -30.08 8.63 -17.71
C ALA A 115 -30.57 7.26 -17.20
N PRO A 116 -31.50 6.58 -17.90
CA PRO A 116 -32.09 5.32 -17.44
C PRO A 116 -31.06 4.19 -17.25
N GLU A 117 -29.91 4.27 -17.92
CA GLU A 117 -28.78 3.35 -17.82
C GLU A 117 -28.18 3.32 -16.39
N LEU A 118 -28.30 4.43 -15.64
CA LEU A 118 -27.81 4.53 -14.26
C LEU A 118 -28.74 3.84 -13.24
N GLY A 119 -29.94 3.41 -13.64
CA GLY A 119 -30.89 2.73 -12.76
C GLY A 119 -31.80 3.68 -11.98
N ASP A 120 -32.39 3.16 -10.90
CA ASP A 120 -33.46 3.85 -10.14
C ASP A 120 -32.92 4.73 -9.01
N LYS A 121 -31.64 4.58 -8.65
CA LYS A 121 -31.01 5.35 -7.58
C LYS A 121 -29.67 5.88 -8.03
N VAL A 122 -29.55 7.19 -8.08
CA VAL A 122 -28.32 7.90 -8.44
C VAL A 122 -28.01 8.93 -7.36
N ALA A 123 -26.77 8.94 -6.89
CA ALA A 123 -26.25 10.00 -6.05
C ALA A 123 -24.91 10.50 -6.57
N ALA A 124 -24.67 11.80 -6.38
CA ALA A 124 -23.54 12.50 -6.93
C ALA A 124 -23.03 13.59 -5.98
N SER A 125 -21.73 13.82 -6.02
CA SER A 125 -21.06 14.97 -5.43
C SER A 125 -19.95 15.42 -6.36
N VAL A 126 -19.82 16.73 -6.57
CA VAL A 126 -18.68 17.36 -7.24
C VAL A 126 -18.23 18.53 -6.38
N ILE A 127 -16.94 18.57 -6.05
CA ILE A 127 -16.35 19.62 -5.24
C ILE A 127 -15.11 20.19 -5.92
N ASP A 128 -14.82 21.44 -5.63
CA ASP A 128 -13.53 22.05 -5.92
C ASP A 128 -12.51 21.62 -4.84
N THR A 129 -11.39 21.01 -5.22
CA THR A 129 -10.47 20.42 -4.23
C THR A 129 -9.66 21.47 -3.46
N ALA A 130 -9.44 22.65 -4.04
CA ALA A 130 -8.69 23.74 -3.42
C ALA A 130 -9.48 24.43 -2.31
N THR A 131 -10.79 24.61 -2.52
CA THR A 131 -11.67 25.31 -1.57
C THR A 131 -12.52 24.37 -0.72
N GLY A 132 -12.68 23.12 -1.13
CA GLY A 132 -13.64 22.18 -0.55
C GLY A 132 -15.10 22.52 -0.83
N LYS A 133 -15.38 23.54 -1.64
CA LYS A 133 -16.75 23.98 -1.96
C LYS A 133 -17.44 22.94 -2.84
N GLN A 134 -18.63 22.52 -2.43
CA GLN A 134 -19.50 21.70 -3.27
C GLN A 134 -20.05 22.54 -4.44
N LEU A 135 -19.77 22.08 -5.66
CA LEU A 135 -20.21 22.70 -6.92
C LEU A 135 -21.48 22.04 -7.45
N TYR A 136 -21.64 20.75 -7.22
CA TYR A 136 -22.84 19.98 -7.58
C TYR A 136 -23.09 18.88 -6.55
N GLY A 137 -24.36 18.57 -6.28
CA GLY A 137 -24.71 17.43 -5.46
C GLY A 137 -26.17 17.05 -5.59
N THR A 138 -26.42 15.76 -5.77
CA THR A 138 -27.75 15.13 -5.76
C THR A 138 -27.65 13.91 -4.87
N GLY A 139 -28.36 13.87 -3.74
CA GLY A 139 -28.17 12.80 -2.76
C GLY A 139 -26.74 12.70 -2.20
N ALA A 140 -25.98 13.80 -2.16
CA ALA A 140 -24.55 13.79 -1.82
C ALA A 140 -24.24 13.15 -0.45
N THR A 141 -25.19 13.19 0.50
CA THR A 141 -25.10 12.57 1.83
C THR A 141 -25.88 11.26 1.95
N ALA A 142 -26.49 10.79 0.86
CA ALA A 142 -27.26 9.54 0.84
C ALA A 142 -26.30 8.34 0.84
N PRO A 143 -26.43 7.41 1.80
CA PRO A 143 -25.63 6.19 1.81
C PRO A 143 -25.98 5.27 0.65
N MET A 144 -24.98 4.91 -0.16
CA MET A 144 -25.13 3.98 -1.29
C MET A 144 -24.09 2.87 -1.20
N THR A 145 -24.38 1.72 -1.82
CA THR A 145 -23.41 0.64 -1.98
C THR A 145 -22.30 1.12 -2.92
N PRO A 146 -21.03 1.20 -2.48
CA PRO A 146 -19.94 1.76 -3.30
C PRO A 146 -19.41 0.80 -4.35
N ALA A 147 -19.48 -0.51 -4.12
CA ALA A 147 -18.52 -1.44 -4.74
C ALA A 147 -17.07 -0.99 -4.47
N SER A 148 -16.15 -1.19 -5.42
CA SER A 148 -14.71 -0.93 -5.24
C SER A 148 -14.29 0.54 -5.04
N THR A 149 -15.19 1.52 -5.15
CA THR A 149 -14.86 2.92 -4.77
C THR A 149 -14.61 3.07 -3.27
N ILE A 150 -15.04 2.12 -2.44
CA ILE A 150 -14.71 2.08 -1.01
C ILE A 150 -13.19 2.01 -0.75
N LYS A 151 -12.42 1.45 -1.70
CA LYS A 151 -10.97 1.32 -1.59
C LYS A 151 -10.28 2.69 -1.44
N ILE A 152 -10.89 3.78 -1.91
CA ILE A 152 -10.42 5.15 -1.65
C ILE A 152 -10.37 5.42 -0.14
N ALA A 153 -11.41 5.02 0.60
CA ALA A 153 -11.47 5.17 2.05
C ALA A 153 -10.49 4.24 2.77
N THR A 154 -10.42 2.97 2.36
CA THR A 154 -9.50 1.98 2.93
C THR A 154 -8.04 2.41 2.79
N THR A 155 -7.65 2.84 1.59
CA THR A 155 -6.27 3.25 1.27
C THR A 155 -5.89 4.57 1.94
N ALA A 156 -6.80 5.56 1.98
CA ALA A 156 -6.57 6.81 2.70
C ALA A 156 -6.38 6.59 4.20
N ALA A 157 -7.17 5.70 4.82
CA ALA A 157 -7.01 5.35 6.22
C ALA A 157 -5.66 4.65 6.49
N ALA A 158 -5.28 3.68 5.66
CA ALA A 158 -4.00 3.00 5.80
C ALA A 158 -2.81 3.97 5.71
N LEU A 159 -2.78 4.85 4.72
CA LEU A 159 -1.73 5.87 4.56
C LEU A 159 -1.70 6.87 5.72
N SER A 160 -2.87 7.29 6.22
CA SER A 160 -2.96 8.22 7.35
C SER A 160 -2.32 7.65 8.62
N VAL A 161 -2.47 6.35 8.86
CA VAL A 161 -1.95 5.69 10.06
C VAL A 161 -0.48 5.28 9.92
N LEU A 162 -0.14 4.66 8.79
CA LEU A 162 1.13 3.95 8.61
C LEU A 162 2.19 4.82 7.89
N GLY A 163 1.75 5.77 7.07
CA GLY A 163 2.60 6.54 6.18
C GLY A 163 2.97 5.80 4.89
N PRO A 164 3.37 6.54 3.83
CA PRO A 164 3.63 5.98 2.49
C PRO A 164 4.84 5.04 2.43
N ASP A 165 5.81 5.21 3.33
CA ASP A 165 7.06 4.43 3.35
C ASP A 165 6.97 3.14 4.17
N HIS A 166 5.84 2.91 4.86
CA HIS A 166 5.64 1.70 5.63
C HIS A 166 5.78 0.45 4.73
N ARG A 167 6.38 -0.60 5.27
CA ARG A 167 6.53 -1.89 4.60
C ARG A 167 6.08 -2.99 5.54
N ILE A 168 5.38 -3.96 4.98
CA ILE A 168 4.88 -5.11 5.71
C ILE A 168 5.98 -6.18 5.66
N ALA A 169 6.39 -6.68 6.82
CA ALA A 169 7.48 -7.65 6.94
C ALA A 169 6.95 -9.09 6.94
N THR A 170 7.60 -9.97 6.19
CA THR A 170 7.47 -11.43 6.34
C THR A 170 8.82 -11.96 6.82
N THR A 171 8.84 -12.77 7.87
CA THR A 171 10.08 -13.22 8.50
C THR A 171 10.20 -14.74 8.54
N ALA A 172 11.41 -15.26 8.51
CA ALA A 172 11.69 -16.63 8.92
C ALA A 172 12.37 -16.61 10.30
N ALA A 173 11.82 -17.34 11.27
CA ALA A 173 12.32 -17.41 12.64
C ALA A 173 12.83 -18.82 12.93
N LEU A 174 14.05 -18.94 13.46
CA LEU A 174 14.70 -20.19 13.80
C LEU A 174 14.65 -20.41 15.31
N SER A 175 14.22 -21.59 15.75
CA SER A 175 14.20 -21.97 17.17
C SER A 175 15.61 -22.00 17.77
N PRO A 176 15.75 -21.82 19.10
CA PRO A 176 17.07 -21.84 19.76
C PRO A 176 17.88 -23.13 19.55
N ASP A 177 17.22 -24.26 19.31
CA ASP A 177 17.85 -25.56 19.03
C ASP A 177 18.19 -25.78 17.55
N ALA A 178 17.97 -24.77 16.70
CA ALA A 178 18.14 -24.79 15.25
C ALA A 178 17.36 -25.90 14.50
N ARG A 179 16.36 -26.52 15.13
CA ARG A 179 15.60 -27.65 14.52
C ARG A 179 14.29 -27.23 13.87
N THR A 180 13.75 -26.06 14.22
CA THR A 180 12.45 -25.60 13.72
C THR A 180 12.59 -24.22 13.11
N LEU A 181 12.22 -24.11 11.83
CA LEU A 181 12.09 -22.83 11.13
C LEU A 181 10.60 -22.50 11.00
N THR A 182 10.21 -21.27 11.32
CA THR A 182 8.83 -20.78 11.20
C THR A 182 8.77 -19.63 10.20
N LEU A 183 7.96 -19.78 9.14
CA LEU A 183 7.64 -18.69 8.23
C LEU A 183 6.47 -17.87 8.79
N VAL A 184 6.74 -16.63 9.19
CA VAL A 184 5.78 -15.75 9.87
C VAL A 184 5.26 -14.71 8.89
N GLY A 185 3.94 -14.73 8.66
CA GLY A 185 3.27 -13.76 7.80
C GLY A 185 2.94 -12.46 8.52
N GLY A 186 3.42 -11.33 7.99
CA GLY A 186 3.03 -10.00 8.49
C GLY A 186 1.77 -9.42 7.86
N GLY A 187 1.20 -10.09 6.85
CA GLY A 187 0.02 -9.64 6.11
C GLY A 187 0.31 -8.99 4.77
N ASP A 188 1.47 -9.24 4.16
CA ASP A 188 1.78 -8.81 2.78
C ASP A 188 1.20 -9.82 1.77
N PRO A 189 0.15 -9.48 1.01
CA PRO A 189 -0.39 -10.38 0.01
C PRO A 189 0.48 -10.45 -1.26
N THR A 190 1.45 -9.55 -1.41
CA THR A 190 2.28 -9.43 -2.64
C THR A 190 3.60 -10.19 -2.57
N LEU A 191 3.83 -10.96 -1.50
CA LEU A 191 5.03 -11.78 -1.33
C LEU A 191 5.21 -12.69 -2.55
N SER A 192 6.37 -12.57 -3.21
CA SER A 192 6.63 -13.27 -4.46
C SER A 192 7.42 -14.56 -4.26
N LYS A 193 7.36 -15.46 -5.26
CA LYS A 193 8.22 -16.66 -5.31
C LYS A 193 9.72 -16.29 -5.29
N ALA A 194 10.09 -15.15 -5.85
CA ALA A 194 11.47 -14.65 -5.83
C ALA A 194 11.88 -14.18 -4.42
N ALA A 195 10.97 -13.50 -3.71
CA ALA A 195 11.18 -13.13 -2.31
C ALA A 195 11.36 -14.37 -1.42
N LEU A 196 10.51 -15.39 -1.58
CA LEU A 196 10.66 -16.67 -0.87
C LEU A 196 12.00 -17.35 -1.16
N ARG A 197 12.52 -17.25 -2.39
CA ARG A 197 13.84 -17.79 -2.74
C ARG A 197 14.95 -17.06 -2.00
N SER A 198 14.91 -15.73 -1.96
CA SER A 198 15.88 -14.92 -1.21
C SER A 198 15.84 -15.28 0.27
N MET A 199 14.66 -15.29 0.88
CA MET A 199 14.49 -15.65 2.29
C MET A 199 15.00 -17.07 2.60
N ALA A 200 14.81 -18.01 1.67
CA ALA A 200 15.27 -19.38 1.86
C ALA A 200 16.80 -19.48 1.79
N ALA A 201 17.45 -18.67 0.95
CA ALA A 201 18.90 -18.58 0.90
C ALA A 201 19.47 -17.98 2.20
N ASP A 202 18.86 -16.91 2.72
CA ASP A 202 19.26 -16.29 3.98
C ASP A 202 19.07 -17.25 5.17
N ALA A 203 17.93 -17.94 5.23
CA ALA A 203 17.67 -18.95 6.26
C ALA A 203 18.64 -20.14 6.17
N ALA A 204 18.97 -20.60 4.96
CA ALA A 204 19.95 -21.66 4.76
C ALA A 204 21.36 -21.22 5.17
N LYS A 205 21.72 -19.94 4.96
CA LYS A 205 23.00 -19.40 5.43
C LYS A 205 23.07 -19.43 6.97
N ALA A 206 22.04 -18.92 7.64
CA ALA A 206 21.97 -18.91 9.10
C ALA A 206 22.01 -20.32 9.73
N LEU A 207 21.44 -21.32 9.05
CA LEU A 207 21.50 -22.73 9.50
C LEU A 207 22.90 -23.35 9.38
N ARG A 208 23.70 -22.94 8.38
CA ARG A 208 25.10 -23.39 8.26
C ARG A 208 25.97 -22.76 9.33
N GLU A 209 25.79 -21.46 9.58
CA GLU A 209 26.51 -20.75 10.65
C GLU A 209 26.25 -21.40 12.03
N ASP A 210 25.01 -21.83 12.32
CA ASP A 210 24.70 -22.56 13.56
C ASP A 210 25.26 -24.00 13.58
N GLY A 211 25.51 -24.59 12.42
CA GLY A 211 26.07 -25.94 12.28
C GLY A 211 27.59 -25.98 12.42
N GLU A 212 28.30 -24.94 11.95
CA GLU A 212 29.76 -24.81 12.05
C GLU A 212 30.25 -24.58 13.49
N ASP A 213 29.40 -24.10 14.40
CA ASP A 213 29.69 -23.96 15.84
C ASP A 213 29.52 -25.28 16.64
N GLY A 214 29.07 -26.36 15.98
CA GLY A 214 28.94 -27.71 16.55
C GLY A 214 30.05 -28.63 16.05
N GLU A 215 30.79 -29.25 16.98
CA GLU A 215 31.90 -30.20 16.77
C GLU A 215 31.90 -30.97 15.43
N ASP A 216 33.00 -30.76 14.68
CA ASP A 216 33.61 -31.64 13.66
C ASP A 216 32.80 -32.89 13.26
N GLY A 217 31.85 -32.70 12.36
CA GLY A 217 31.24 -33.79 11.60
C GLY A 217 32.19 -34.27 10.51
N GLU A 218 33.02 -35.28 10.81
CA GLU A 218 33.63 -36.16 9.81
C GLU A 218 32.51 -36.80 8.98
N ASP A 219 32.16 -36.21 7.84
CA ASP A 219 31.64 -36.86 6.63
C ASP A 219 31.24 -35.75 5.63
N GLY A 220 31.92 -35.72 4.47
CA GLY A 220 31.92 -34.61 3.50
C GLY A 220 30.62 -34.35 2.70
N GLU A 221 29.46 -34.42 3.33
CA GLU A 221 28.20 -33.89 2.82
C GLU A 221 27.54 -33.06 3.93
N ASP A 222 27.76 -31.75 3.98
CA ASP A 222 27.04 -30.86 4.90
C ASP A 222 25.93 -30.08 4.16
N PRO A 223 24.76 -30.70 3.90
CA PRO A 223 23.56 -29.93 3.60
C PRO A 223 23.17 -29.18 4.87
N ALA A 224 22.90 -27.87 4.76
CA ALA A 224 22.58 -26.87 5.78
C ALA A 224 21.59 -27.27 6.90
N GLY A 225 21.85 -28.35 7.62
CA GLY A 225 20.94 -29.00 8.56
C GLY A 225 19.65 -29.56 7.94
N SER A 226 18.94 -30.31 8.79
CA SER A 226 17.58 -30.76 8.56
C SER A 226 16.64 -30.04 9.52
N VAL A 227 15.61 -29.37 9.01
CA VAL A 227 14.66 -28.59 9.83
C VAL A 227 13.23 -29.11 9.70
N ARG A 228 12.43 -28.88 10.74
CA ARG A 228 10.98 -28.88 10.65
C ARG A 228 10.52 -27.48 10.22
N LEU A 229 9.68 -27.39 9.19
CA LEU A 229 9.08 -26.11 8.78
C LEU A 229 7.68 -25.97 9.39
N THR A 230 7.44 -24.86 10.08
CA THR A 230 6.10 -24.39 10.48
C THR A 230 5.80 -23.04 9.82
N TYR A 231 4.56 -22.59 9.92
CA TYR A 231 4.17 -21.24 9.48
C TYR A 231 3.21 -20.59 10.48
N ASP A 232 3.25 -19.27 10.60
CA ASP A 232 2.44 -18.51 11.53
C ASP A 232 1.58 -17.49 10.78
N THR A 233 0.26 -17.62 10.95
CA THR A 233 -0.73 -16.67 10.41
C THR A 233 -1.41 -15.82 11.49
N SER A 234 -1.03 -16.01 12.76
CA SER A 234 -1.71 -15.46 13.94
C SER A 234 -1.65 -13.93 14.07
N ARG A 235 -0.97 -13.26 13.13
CA ARG A 235 -1.04 -11.81 12.96
C ARG A 235 -2.43 -11.33 12.56
N TYR A 236 -3.19 -12.15 11.82
CA TYR A 236 -4.61 -11.93 11.56
C TYR A 236 -5.45 -12.81 12.48
N THR A 237 -6.61 -12.30 12.88
CA THR A 237 -7.52 -12.97 13.81
C THR A 237 -8.89 -13.17 13.17
N GLY A 238 -9.70 -14.05 13.76
CA GLY A 238 -11.07 -14.27 13.31
C GLY A 238 -11.18 -15.09 12.01
N PRO A 239 -12.34 -15.06 11.35
CA PRO A 239 -12.57 -15.83 10.13
C PRO A 239 -11.65 -15.38 8.99
N VAL A 240 -11.07 -16.35 8.28
CA VAL A 240 -10.28 -16.11 7.06
C VAL A 240 -11.16 -15.96 5.82
N LEU A 241 -12.35 -16.58 5.81
CA LEU A 241 -13.28 -16.48 4.69
C LEU A 241 -14.00 -15.14 4.71
N HIS A 242 -14.04 -14.48 3.56
CA HIS A 242 -14.80 -13.25 3.38
C HIS A 242 -16.31 -13.55 3.53
N PRO A 243 -17.12 -12.65 4.13
CA PRO A 243 -18.57 -12.86 4.28
C PRO A 243 -19.35 -13.10 2.98
N ILE A 244 -18.74 -12.85 1.81
CA ILE A 244 -19.34 -13.05 0.49
C ILE A 244 -18.90 -14.34 -0.20
N SER A 245 -18.06 -15.16 0.45
CA SER A 245 -17.52 -16.40 -0.12
C SER A 245 -18.62 -17.43 -0.44
N PRO A 246 -18.43 -18.27 -1.48
CA PRO A 246 -17.23 -18.36 -2.34
C PRO A 246 -17.18 -17.24 -3.39
N ASN A 247 -15.99 -16.70 -3.65
CA ASN A 247 -15.77 -15.69 -4.69
C ASN A 247 -14.35 -15.83 -5.27
N GLU A 248 -14.25 -15.87 -6.60
CA GLU A 248 -12.97 -16.08 -7.28
C GLU A 248 -12.03 -14.85 -7.26
N ASN A 249 -12.50 -13.69 -6.81
CA ASN A 249 -11.73 -12.44 -6.82
C ASN A 249 -11.06 -12.11 -5.48
N ILE A 250 -11.10 -13.02 -4.52
CA ILE A 250 -10.51 -12.84 -3.19
C ILE A 250 -10.11 -14.20 -2.62
N ALA A 251 -8.88 -14.30 -2.12
CA ALA A 251 -8.42 -15.50 -1.43
C ALA A 251 -8.95 -15.49 0.03
N PRO A 252 -8.91 -16.63 0.74
CA PRO A 252 -8.98 -16.59 2.20
C PRO A 252 -7.99 -15.55 2.74
N VAL A 253 -8.48 -14.62 3.57
CA VAL A 253 -7.71 -13.46 4.04
C VAL A 253 -6.81 -13.88 5.20
N THR A 254 -5.62 -14.37 4.86
CA THR A 254 -4.58 -14.82 5.80
C THR A 254 -3.43 -13.83 5.88
N ALA A 255 -2.66 -13.87 6.98
CA ALA A 255 -1.47 -13.02 7.13
C ALA A 255 -0.28 -13.49 6.28
N LEU A 256 -0.37 -14.68 5.68
CA LEU A 256 0.66 -15.29 4.87
C LEU A 256 0.03 -15.81 3.58
N MET A 257 0.50 -15.30 2.43
CA MET A 257 0.13 -15.78 1.11
C MET A 257 1.21 -15.39 0.09
N VAL A 258 1.17 -16.01 -1.09
CA VAL A 258 2.05 -15.65 -2.22
C VAL A 258 1.20 -15.13 -3.36
N ASN A 259 1.56 -13.98 -3.95
CA ASN A 259 0.89 -13.39 -5.11
C ASN A 259 -0.65 -13.36 -4.99
N GLU A 260 -1.16 -12.83 -3.89
CA GLU A 260 -2.59 -12.76 -3.54
C GLU A 260 -3.32 -14.12 -3.54
N GLY A 261 -2.58 -15.23 -3.45
CA GLY A 261 -3.15 -16.58 -3.59
C GLY A 261 -3.66 -16.89 -5.01
N ARG A 262 -3.21 -16.15 -6.03
CA ARG A 262 -3.59 -16.40 -7.43
C ARG A 262 -3.03 -17.73 -7.93
N LEU A 263 -3.87 -18.47 -8.67
CA LEU A 263 -3.49 -19.74 -9.30
C LEU A 263 -2.87 -19.58 -10.70
N ASN A 264 -2.79 -18.35 -11.20
CA ASN A 264 -2.13 -17.99 -12.44
C ASN A 264 -1.16 -16.82 -12.20
N ASP A 265 -0.37 -16.47 -13.22
CA ASP A 265 0.63 -15.39 -13.11
C ASP A 265 0.07 -14.00 -13.46
N THR A 266 -1.25 -13.81 -13.41
CA THR A 266 -1.87 -12.49 -13.62
C THR A 266 -1.65 -11.59 -12.42
N ASP A 267 -1.54 -10.28 -12.66
CA ASP A 267 -1.39 -9.24 -11.64
C ASP A 267 -2.66 -8.38 -11.45
N ARG A 268 -3.73 -8.75 -12.17
CA ARG A 268 -5.06 -8.10 -12.21
C ARG A 268 -6.17 -9.14 -12.33
N GLY A 269 -7.37 -8.82 -11.86
CA GLY A 269 -8.51 -9.75 -11.84
C GLY A 269 -9.37 -9.74 -13.11
N PRO A 270 -10.34 -10.67 -13.24
CA PRO A 270 -10.61 -11.78 -12.32
C PRO A 270 -9.58 -12.91 -12.46
N ALA A 271 -9.19 -13.54 -11.35
CA ALA A 271 -8.26 -14.66 -11.36
C ALA A 271 -8.53 -15.60 -10.19
N LYS A 272 -8.73 -16.89 -10.49
CA LYS A 272 -9.01 -17.92 -9.49
C LYS A 272 -7.96 -17.93 -8.39
N ARG A 273 -8.45 -18.06 -7.15
CA ARG A 273 -7.62 -18.12 -5.94
C ARG A 273 -7.54 -19.53 -5.37
N THR A 274 -6.46 -19.78 -4.65
CA THR A 274 -6.32 -20.97 -3.81
C THR A 274 -7.21 -20.88 -2.57
N ASP A 275 -7.66 -22.04 -2.09
CA ASP A 275 -8.40 -22.16 -0.83
C ASP A 275 -7.45 -22.31 0.39
N ASP A 276 -6.14 -22.48 0.16
CA ASP A 276 -5.11 -22.63 1.21
C ASP A 276 -3.89 -21.71 0.96
N PRO A 277 -4.06 -20.38 1.01
CA PRO A 277 -2.99 -19.44 0.66
C PRO A 277 -1.77 -19.52 1.59
N ALA A 278 -1.98 -19.75 2.88
CA ALA A 278 -0.90 -19.87 3.86
C ALA A 278 -0.13 -21.19 3.71
N GLY A 279 -0.83 -22.31 3.53
CA GLY A 279 -0.20 -23.59 3.29
C GLY A 279 0.54 -23.62 1.95
N ASP A 280 0.01 -23.00 0.90
CA ASP A 280 0.70 -22.84 -0.39
C ASP A 280 1.98 -22.03 -0.26
N ALA A 281 1.96 -20.91 0.48
CA ALA A 281 3.14 -20.12 0.76
C ALA A 281 4.21 -20.93 1.51
N ALA A 282 3.80 -21.70 2.54
CA ALA A 282 4.71 -22.55 3.30
C ALA A 282 5.29 -23.70 2.45
N ARG A 283 4.49 -24.34 1.58
CA ARG A 283 4.97 -25.36 0.64
C ARG A 283 5.92 -24.78 -0.39
N ALA A 284 5.65 -23.58 -0.90
CA ALA A 284 6.53 -22.87 -1.82
C ALA A 284 7.87 -22.52 -1.15
N PHE A 285 7.86 -22.06 0.09
CA PHE A 285 9.07 -21.78 0.86
C PHE A 285 9.87 -23.05 1.16
N ALA A 286 9.21 -24.15 1.54
CA ALA A 286 9.84 -25.46 1.70
C ALA A 286 10.58 -25.91 0.44
N ALA A 287 9.98 -25.67 -0.74
CA ALA A 287 10.60 -25.98 -2.02
C ALA A 287 11.84 -25.12 -2.30
N GLN A 288 11.86 -23.85 -1.87
CA GLN A 288 13.05 -22.99 -1.99
C GLN A 288 14.15 -23.39 -0.99
N LEU A 289 13.80 -23.75 0.25
CA LEU A 289 14.75 -24.28 1.24
C LEU A 289 15.47 -25.53 0.73
N LYS A 290 14.73 -26.47 0.15
CA LYS A 290 15.32 -27.66 -0.49
C LYS A 290 16.30 -27.31 -1.60
N LYS A 291 15.96 -26.31 -2.44
CA LYS A 291 16.87 -25.79 -3.49
C LYS A 291 18.10 -25.10 -2.91
N ALA A 292 18.00 -24.52 -1.72
CA ALA A 292 19.10 -23.91 -0.99
C ALA A 292 19.94 -24.91 -0.17
N GLY A 293 19.68 -26.22 -0.29
CA GLY A 293 20.42 -27.28 0.41
C GLY A 293 19.93 -27.62 1.81
N VAL A 294 18.79 -27.09 2.25
CA VAL A 294 18.19 -27.40 3.58
C VAL A 294 17.18 -28.53 3.44
N LYS A 295 17.33 -29.60 4.21
CA LYS A 295 16.35 -30.70 4.23
C LYS A 295 15.14 -30.31 5.09
N VAL A 296 13.96 -30.20 4.48
CA VAL A 296 12.70 -29.97 5.21
C VAL A 296 12.03 -31.30 5.54
N THR A 297 11.81 -31.56 6.83
CA THR A 297 11.17 -32.78 7.33
C THR A 297 9.66 -32.60 7.55
N GLY A 298 8.89 -33.57 7.04
CA GLY A 298 7.43 -33.55 7.10
C GLY A 298 6.79 -32.47 6.21
N THR A 299 5.47 -32.35 6.33
CA THR A 299 4.69 -31.29 5.67
C THR A 299 4.61 -30.07 6.59
N PRO A 300 4.71 -28.83 6.05
CA PRO A 300 4.56 -27.63 6.86
C PRO A 300 3.22 -27.58 7.59
N ARG A 301 3.23 -27.15 8.85
CA ARG A 301 2.02 -27.00 9.69
C ARG A 301 1.98 -25.63 10.35
N GLU A 302 0.77 -25.18 10.64
CA GLU A 302 0.58 -23.92 11.35
C GLU A 302 1.06 -24.03 12.81
N ALA A 303 1.93 -23.12 13.23
CA ALA A 303 2.38 -22.95 14.60
C ALA A 303 3.09 -21.59 14.75
N ARG A 304 3.00 -20.99 15.94
CA ARG A 304 3.81 -19.82 16.28
C ARG A 304 5.30 -20.17 16.38
N PRO A 305 6.21 -19.20 16.20
CA PRO A 305 7.62 -19.38 16.51
C PRO A 305 7.82 -19.85 17.96
N ALA A 306 8.85 -20.66 18.20
CA ALA A 306 9.23 -21.07 19.55
C ALA A 306 9.68 -19.86 20.40
N ASP A 307 9.54 -19.96 21.72
CA ASP A 307 10.08 -18.95 22.63
C ASP A 307 11.60 -18.83 22.44
N GLY A 308 12.08 -17.59 22.36
CA GLY A 308 13.49 -17.31 22.07
C GLY A 308 13.91 -17.53 20.61
N ALA A 309 12.99 -17.84 19.69
CA ALA A 309 13.33 -17.94 18.27
C ALA A 309 13.90 -16.63 17.73
N ARG A 310 14.99 -16.74 16.94
CA ARG A 310 15.68 -15.61 16.33
C ARG A 310 15.27 -15.45 14.87
N THR A 311 15.10 -14.22 14.40
CA THR A 311 14.84 -13.96 12.97
C THR A 311 16.10 -14.21 12.14
N VAL A 312 15.99 -15.08 11.13
CA VAL A 312 17.10 -15.45 10.23
C VAL A 312 16.92 -14.97 8.79
N ALA A 313 15.71 -14.59 8.40
CA ALA A 313 15.42 -13.94 7.13
C ALA A 313 14.28 -12.95 7.29
N THR A 314 14.31 -11.85 6.53
CA THR A 314 13.22 -10.86 6.49
C THR A 314 13.03 -10.37 5.07
N HIS A 315 11.80 -10.45 4.57
CA HIS A 315 11.36 -9.76 3.38
C HIS A 315 10.46 -8.59 3.76
N HIS A 316 10.64 -7.46 3.10
CA HIS A 316 9.76 -6.30 3.22
C HIS A 316 9.01 -6.12 1.90
N SER A 317 7.70 -5.89 1.99
CA SER A 317 6.86 -5.52 0.85
C SER A 317 7.39 -4.28 0.12
N ALA A 318 6.81 -3.99 -1.05
CA ALA A 318 6.88 -2.63 -1.60
C ALA A 318 6.37 -1.59 -0.58
N PRO A 319 6.79 -0.31 -0.67
CA PRO A 319 6.23 0.73 0.20
C PRO A 319 4.70 0.76 0.13
N LEU A 320 4.05 1.17 1.21
CA LEU A 320 2.61 1.27 1.29
C LEU A 320 2.03 2.14 0.17
N ALA A 321 2.74 3.19 -0.26
CA ALA A 321 2.40 3.98 -1.42
C ALA A 321 2.20 3.12 -2.68
N ALA A 322 3.15 2.24 -3.01
CA ALA A 322 3.06 1.35 -4.17
C ALA A 322 1.95 0.29 -4.02
N LEU A 323 1.72 -0.21 -2.80
CA LEU A 323 0.62 -1.14 -2.52
C LEU A 323 -0.75 -0.46 -2.71
N VAL A 324 -0.88 0.80 -2.27
CA VAL A 324 -2.09 1.62 -2.49
C VAL A 324 -2.29 1.90 -3.97
N GLU A 325 -1.24 2.29 -4.68
CA GLU A 325 -1.33 2.55 -6.12
C GLU A 325 -1.78 1.32 -6.89
N ARG A 326 -1.20 0.15 -6.57
CA ARG A 326 -1.62 -1.13 -7.16
C ARG A 326 -3.06 -1.49 -6.81
N THR A 327 -3.47 -1.28 -5.55
CA THR A 327 -4.83 -1.54 -5.08
C THR A 327 -5.86 -0.73 -5.86
N LEU A 328 -5.60 0.56 -6.08
CA LEU A 328 -6.52 1.45 -6.77
C LEU A 328 -6.49 1.23 -8.29
N THR A 329 -5.30 1.05 -8.88
CA THR A 329 -5.11 0.87 -10.32
C THR A 329 -5.76 -0.43 -10.82
N ASN A 330 -5.46 -1.54 -10.15
CA ASN A 330 -5.93 -2.88 -10.54
C ASN A 330 -7.20 -3.31 -9.82
N SER A 331 -7.71 -2.46 -8.91
CA SER A 331 -8.86 -2.77 -8.06
C SER A 331 -8.68 -4.01 -7.18
N ASP A 332 -7.46 -4.23 -6.67
CA ASP A 332 -7.08 -5.46 -5.99
C ASP A 332 -7.78 -5.62 -4.62
N ASN A 333 -8.47 -6.76 -4.44
CA ASN A 333 -9.30 -6.99 -3.25
C ASN A 333 -8.47 -7.44 -2.04
N ASP A 334 -7.44 -8.26 -2.25
CA ASP A 334 -6.64 -8.85 -1.18
C ASP A 334 -5.70 -7.82 -0.60
N ILE A 335 -5.12 -6.97 -1.44
CA ILE A 335 -4.35 -5.82 -0.95
C ILE A 335 -5.29 -4.88 -0.19
N ALA A 336 -6.53 -4.63 -0.64
CA ALA A 336 -7.47 -3.79 0.10
C ALA A 336 -7.83 -4.38 1.49
N GLU A 337 -8.13 -5.68 1.59
CA GLU A 337 -8.39 -6.35 2.86
C GLU A 337 -7.16 -6.38 3.78
N ALA A 338 -5.97 -6.55 3.21
CA ALA A 338 -4.72 -6.47 3.94
C ALA A 338 -4.48 -5.06 4.47
N LEU A 339 -4.66 -4.01 3.67
CA LEU A 339 -4.52 -2.60 4.08
C LEU A 339 -5.50 -2.24 5.22
N ALA A 340 -6.73 -2.74 5.16
CA ALA A 340 -7.70 -2.57 6.24
C ALA A 340 -7.22 -3.24 7.55
N ARG A 341 -6.62 -4.43 7.47
CA ARG A 341 -6.05 -5.15 8.62
C ARG A 341 -4.77 -4.51 9.14
N GLN A 342 -3.89 -4.01 8.26
CA GLN A 342 -2.71 -3.23 8.67
C GLN A 342 -3.13 -1.96 9.42
N THR A 343 -4.22 -1.31 8.98
CA THR A 343 -4.82 -0.19 9.72
C THR A 343 -5.25 -0.63 11.11
N ALA A 344 -5.99 -1.74 11.24
CA ALA A 344 -6.37 -2.30 12.55
C ALA A 344 -5.18 -2.59 13.46
N ILE A 345 -4.18 -3.30 12.93
CA ILE A 345 -2.94 -3.63 13.64
C ILE A 345 -2.26 -2.37 14.18
N ALA A 346 -2.09 -1.35 13.36
CA ALA A 346 -1.43 -0.11 13.76
C ALA A 346 -2.27 0.75 14.72
N LYS A 347 -3.59 0.53 14.78
CA LYS A 347 -4.47 1.12 15.78
C LYS A 347 -4.62 0.29 17.06
N GLY A 348 -4.01 -0.89 17.14
CA GLY A 348 -4.19 -1.81 18.27
C GLY A 348 -5.58 -2.46 18.34
N GLU A 349 -6.30 -2.47 17.22
CA GLU A 349 -7.57 -3.16 17.06
C GLU A 349 -7.35 -4.62 16.64
N SER A 350 -8.36 -5.47 16.79
CA SER A 350 -8.30 -6.84 16.29
C SER A 350 -8.12 -6.87 14.76
N ALA A 351 -7.20 -7.69 14.26
CA ALA A 351 -6.90 -7.84 12.84
C ALA A 351 -7.88 -8.83 12.15
N ASP A 352 -9.17 -8.63 12.42
CA ASP A 352 -10.31 -9.32 11.81
C ASP A 352 -11.17 -8.32 11.01
N PHE A 353 -12.22 -8.79 10.32
CA PHE A 353 -13.10 -7.91 9.54
C PHE A 353 -13.75 -6.79 10.38
N ALA A 354 -14.19 -7.11 11.61
CA ALA A 354 -14.88 -6.14 12.46
C ALA A 354 -13.92 -5.07 13.00
N GLY A 355 -12.71 -5.47 13.40
CA GLY A 355 -11.67 -4.57 13.88
C GLY A 355 -11.06 -3.74 12.77
N ALA A 356 -10.84 -4.31 11.58
CA ALA A 356 -10.45 -3.55 10.39
C ALA A 356 -11.48 -2.46 10.05
N ARG A 357 -12.77 -2.80 10.04
CA ARG A 357 -13.86 -1.81 9.86
C ARG A 357 -13.81 -0.70 10.90
N ARG A 358 -13.69 -1.04 12.20
CA ARG A 358 -13.62 -0.05 13.29
C ARG A 358 -12.43 0.89 13.09
N ALA A 359 -11.25 0.31 12.84
CA ALA A 359 -10.01 1.06 12.69
C ALA A 359 -10.08 2.04 11.51
N VAL A 360 -10.51 1.57 10.33
CA VAL A 360 -10.69 2.41 9.15
C VAL A 360 -11.70 3.52 9.44
N THR A 361 -12.89 3.19 9.96
CA THR A 361 -13.93 4.18 10.26
C THR A 361 -13.44 5.27 11.22
N ASN A 362 -12.73 4.87 12.28
CA ASN A 362 -12.19 5.79 13.28
C ASN A 362 -11.07 6.67 12.71
N GLU A 363 -10.27 6.15 11.80
CA GLU A 363 -9.24 6.94 11.13
C GLU A 363 -9.85 7.96 10.17
N LEU A 364 -10.87 7.60 9.40
CA LEU A 364 -11.59 8.54 8.54
C LEU A 364 -12.19 9.71 9.36
N LYS A 365 -12.70 9.43 10.56
CA LYS A 365 -13.15 10.50 11.48
C LYS A 365 -12.01 11.46 11.85
N LYS A 366 -10.80 10.95 12.10
CA LYS A 366 -9.61 11.77 12.43
C LYS A 366 -9.13 12.59 11.24
N LEU A 367 -9.30 12.09 10.01
CA LEU A 367 -9.08 12.85 8.78
C LEU A 367 -10.11 13.98 8.58
N GLY A 368 -11.13 14.08 9.44
CA GLY A 368 -12.13 15.15 9.39
C GLY A 368 -12.98 15.11 8.13
N VAL A 369 -13.28 13.91 7.62
CA VAL A 369 -14.18 13.69 6.48
C VAL A 369 -15.58 13.28 6.97
N PRO A 370 -16.66 13.54 6.21
CA PRO A 370 -18.03 13.28 6.65
C PRO A 370 -18.37 11.78 6.59
N VAL A 371 -18.15 11.07 7.69
CA VAL A 371 -18.43 9.62 7.79
C VAL A 371 -19.87 9.28 8.17
N THR A 372 -20.73 10.28 8.43
CA THR A 372 -22.13 10.02 8.77
C THR A 372 -22.82 9.26 7.65
N GLY A 373 -23.48 8.14 8.00
CA GLY A 373 -24.13 7.26 7.04
C GLY A 373 -23.19 6.26 6.34
N ALA A 374 -21.87 6.33 6.58
CA ALA A 374 -20.93 5.35 6.06
C ALA A 374 -20.89 4.08 6.92
N HIS A 375 -20.78 2.93 6.26
CA HIS A 375 -20.59 1.61 6.84
C HIS A 375 -19.58 0.85 5.97
N LEU A 376 -18.32 0.76 6.41
CA LEU A 376 -17.27 0.04 5.69
C LEU A 376 -17.33 -1.45 6.06
N ALA A 377 -18.21 -2.21 5.42
CA ALA A 377 -18.43 -3.62 5.75
C ALA A 377 -17.15 -4.47 5.57
N ASP A 378 -16.33 -4.12 4.58
CA ASP A 378 -15.07 -4.73 4.23
C ASP A 378 -14.07 -3.66 3.72
N GLY A 379 -12.83 -4.06 3.41
CA GLY A 379 -11.83 -3.16 2.84
C GLY A 379 -11.95 -3.03 1.32
N SER A 380 -12.47 -4.06 0.66
CA SER A 380 -12.49 -4.21 -0.80
C SER A 380 -13.75 -3.68 -1.49
N GLY A 381 -14.90 -3.65 -0.81
CA GLY A 381 -16.19 -3.27 -1.39
C GLY A 381 -16.89 -4.40 -2.12
N LEU A 382 -16.51 -5.65 -1.85
CA LEU A 382 -17.21 -6.84 -2.31
C LEU A 382 -18.49 -7.06 -1.51
N ASP A 383 -18.49 -6.71 -0.22
CA ASP A 383 -19.65 -6.80 0.65
C ASP A 383 -20.70 -5.73 0.30
N ARG A 384 -21.87 -6.20 -0.14
CA ARG A 384 -23.01 -5.35 -0.50
C ARG A 384 -23.61 -4.61 0.70
N ALA A 385 -23.27 -4.98 1.93
CA ALA A 385 -23.60 -4.23 3.15
C ALA A 385 -22.77 -2.95 3.30
N GLY A 386 -21.71 -2.78 2.51
CA GLY A 386 -20.93 -1.55 2.43
C GLY A 386 -21.82 -0.36 2.06
N ARG A 387 -21.66 0.76 2.76
CA ARG A 387 -22.32 2.04 2.48
C ARG A 387 -21.31 3.16 2.54
N VAL A 388 -21.30 4.05 1.55
CA VAL A 388 -20.59 5.33 1.60
C VAL A 388 -21.48 6.40 1.00
N THR A 389 -21.15 7.66 1.25
CA THR A 389 -21.80 8.81 0.63
C THR A 389 -20.89 9.38 -0.47
N PRO A 390 -21.45 9.96 -1.56
CA PRO A 390 -20.64 10.71 -2.52
C PRO A 390 -19.80 11.83 -1.87
N ALA A 391 -20.34 12.48 -0.84
CA ALA A 391 -19.64 13.50 -0.05
C ALA A 391 -18.40 12.94 0.68
N LEU A 392 -18.48 11.72 1.23
CA LEU A 392 -17.31 11.07 1.86
C LEU A 392 -16.20 10.83 0.83
N LEU A 393 -16.53 10.27 -0.33
CA LEU A 393 -15.54 9.96 -1.37
C LEU A 393 -14.86 11.23 -1.91
N THR A 394 -15.66 12.26 -2.23
CA THR A 394 -15.12 13.54 -2.71
C THR A 394 -14.27 14.25 -1.65
N ALA A 395 -14.69 14.24 -0.38
CA ALA A 395 -13.90 14.79 0.71
C ALA A 395 -12.55 14.06 0.89
N LEU A 396 -12.51 12.73 0.75
CA LEU A 396 -11.27 11.96 0.81
C LEU A 396 -10.32 12.30 -0.34
N LEU A 397 -10.84 12.45 -1.56
CA LEU A 397 -10.06 12.87 -2.71
C LEU A 397 -9.50 14.29 -2.54
N ALA A 398 -10.27 15.21 -1.97
CA ALA A 398 -9.75 16.54 -1.60
C ALA A 398 -8.68 16.45 -0.50
N ARG A 399 -8.84 15.60 0.51
CA ARG A 399 -7.79 15.36 1.53
C ARG A 399 -6.50 14.80 0.93
N ALA A 400 -6.59 13.98 -0.11
CA ALA A 400 -5.43 13.45 -0.83
C ALA A 400 -4.77 14.49 -1.77
N ALA A 401 -5.54 15.47 -2.23
CA ALA A 401 -5.05 16.59 -3.05
C ALA A 401 -4.37 17.69 -2.21
N ASP A 402 -4.76 17.81 -0.94
CA ASP A 402 -4.26 18.79 0.01
C ASP A 402 -2.71 18.82 0.05
N PRO A 403 -2.06 19.96 -0.27
CA PRO A 403 -0.61 20.07 -0.27
C PRO A 403 0.02 19.86 1.12
N ASP A 404 -0.75 20.07 2.20
CA ASP A 404 -0.28 19.86 3.58
C ASP A 404 -0.36 18.39 3.99
N ARG A 405 -0.85 17.50 3.10
CA ARG A 405 -0.99 16.05 3.34
C ARG A 405 -0.33 15.23 2.23
N PRO A 406 0.96 15.44 1.92
CA PRO A 406 1.63 14.74 0.81
C PRO A 406 1.65 13.21 0.99
N GLY A 407 1.60 12.71 2.23
CA GLY A 407 1.52 11.28 2.52
C GLY A 407 0.24 10.59 2.01
N LEU A 408 -0.84 11.33 1.70
CA LEU A 408 -2.07 10.79 1.12
C LEU A 408 -2.07 10.82 -0.42
N ARG A 409 -1.07 11.45 -1.04
CA ARG A 409 -0.99 11.59 -2.51
C ARG A 409 -1.05 10.26 -3.28
N PRO A 410 -0.58 9.11 -2.75
CA PRO A 410 -0.74 7.81 -3.42
C PRO A 410 -2.19 7.42 -3.72
N VAL A 411 -3.16 7.97 -2.98
CA VAL A 411 -4.60 7.78 -3.30
C VAL A 411 -4.95 8.37 -4.67
N LEU A 412 -4.33 9.48 -5.07
CA LEU A 412 -4.58 10.14 -6.37
C LEU A 412 -3.74 9.54 -7.49
N THR A 413 -2.46 9.25 -7.23
CA THR A 413 -1.56 8.67 -8.25
C THR A 413 -1.91 7.21 -8.56
N GLY A 414 -2.58 6.53 -7.63
CA GLY A 414 -3.12 5.19 -7.82
C GLY A 414 -4.42 5.11 -8.61
N LEU A 415 -5.08 6.24 -8.91
CA LEU A 415 -6.34 6.19 -9.66
C LEU A 415 -6.07 5.85 -11.14
N PRO A 416 -6.79 4.86 -11.71
CA PRO A 416 -6.79 4.60 -13.15
C PRO A 416 -6.96 5.87 -13.98
N ILE A 417 -6.23 6.00 -15.08
CA ILE A 417 -6.28 7.14 -15.99
C ILE A 417 -7.15 6.76 -17.19
N ALA A 418 -8.16 7.57 -17.49
CA ALA A 418 -9.07 7.39 -18.62
C ALA A 418 -8.32 7.20 -19.94
N GLY A 419 -8.46 6.03 -20.56
CA GLY A 419 -7.84 5.66 -21.84
C GLY A 419 -6.38 5.18 -21.74
N PHE A 420 -5.80 5.08 -20.55
CA PHE A 420 -4.36 4.80 -20.39
C PHE A 420 -4.02 3.69 -19.40
N SER A 421 -4.72 3.56 -18.28
CA SER A 421 -4.28 2.64 -17.23
C SER A 421 -5.40 2.06 -16.37
N GLY A 422 -5.08 0.95 -15.72
CA GLY A 422 -5.96 0.29 -14.76
C GLY A 422 -7.31 -0.05 -15.37
N THR A 423 -8.36 -0.01 -14.55
CA THR A 423 -9.73 -0.33 -14.97
C THR A 423 -10.39 0.69 -15.93
N LEU A 424 -9.64 1.68 -16.41
CA LEU A 424 -10.11 2.66 -17.39
C LEU A 424 -9.31 2.58 -18.71
N ASP A 425 -8.41 1.60 -18.89
CA ASP A 425 -7.56 1.45 -20.08
C ASP A 425 -8.34 1.13 -21.36
N ASP A 426 -9.42 0.36 -21.25
CA ASP A 426 -10.35 0.01 -22.32
C ASP A 426 -11.51 1.03 -22.48
N ARG A 427 -11.63 2.01 -21.57
CA ARG A 427 -12.64 3.08 -21.60
C ARG A 427 -12.02 4.36 -22.17
N TYR A 428 -12.81 5.28 -22.74
CA TYR A 428 -12.34 6.57 -23.28
C TYR A 428 -11.32 6.48 -24.45
N ARG A 429 -11.33 5.38 -25.22
CA ARG A 429 -10.38 5.17 -26.34
C ARG A 429 -10.69 5.96 -27.60
N ASP A 430 -11.89 6.49 -27.69
CA ASP A 430 -12.36 7.34 -28.78
C ASP A 430 -11.78 8.76 -28.74
N GLY A 431 -10.97 9.10 -27.72
CA GLY A 431 -10.38 10.42 -27.56
C GLY A 431 -11.39 11.46 -27.08
N SER A 432 -12.34 11.05 -26.23
CA SER A 432 -13.30 11.97 -25.62
C SER A 432 -12.60 13.05 -24.78
N ASP A 433 -13.31 14.13 -24.45
CA ASP A 433 -12.77 15.22 -23.63
C ASP A 433 -12.29 14.76 -22.23
N GLY A 434 -12.67 13.55 -21.80
CA GLY A 434 -12.23 12.95 -20.55
C GLY A 434 -10.89 12.21 -20.63
N THR A 435 -10.43 11.83 -21.83
CA THR A 435 -9.24 11.01 -22.04
C THR A 435 -7.99 11.70 -21.48
N GLY A 436 -7.24 11.00 -20.61
CA GLY A 436 -6.05 11.54 -19.95
C GLY A 436 -6.30 12.58 -18.85
N LEU A 437 -7.47 13.23 -18.81
CA LEU A 437 -7.84 14.24 -17.82
C LEU A 437 -8.55 13.65 -16.60
N ILE A 438 -9.31 12.57 -16.79
CA ILE A 438 -10.01 11.87 -15.72
C ILE A 438 -9.10 10.82 -15.11
N ARG A 439 -8.99 10.85 -13.77
CA ARG A 439 -8.38 9.79 -12.97
C ARG A 439 -9.40 9.30 -11.95
N ALA A 440 -9.85 8.05 -12.05
CA ALA A 440 -10.95 7.60 -11.21
C ALA A 440 -10.91 6.11 -10.86
N LYS A 441 -11.33 5.82 -9.63
CA LYS A 441 -11.61 4.46 -9.20
C LYS A 441 -13.00 4.05 -9.68
N THR A 442 -13.05 2.90 -10.34
CA THR A 442 -14.27 2.22 -10.74
C THR A 442 -14.83 1.35 -9.61
N GLY A 443 -16.13 1.10 -9.63
CA GLY A 443 -16.77 0.09 -8.79
C GLY A 443 -17.91 -0.57 -9.53
N THR A 444 -17.87 -1.90 -9.64
CA THR A 444 -18.89 -2.68 -10.34
C THR A 444 -19.25 -3.92 -9.51
N LEU A 445 -20.54 -4.07 -9.20
CA LEU A 445 -21.17 -5.30 -8.73
C LEU A 445 -22.48 -5.48 -9.52
N SER A 446 -23.14 -6.63 -9.37
CA SER A 446 -24.49 -6.81 -9.94
C SER A 446 -25.41 -5.65 -9.52
N ARG A 447 -25.95 -4.92 -10.51
CA ARG A 447 -26.84 -3.75 -10.36
C ARG A 447 -26.27 -2.56 -9.55
N VAL A 448 -24.95 -2.48 -9.37
CA VAL A 448 -24.30 -1.38 -8.65
C VAL A 448 -23.09 -0.94 -9.44
N ASN A 449 -23.05 0.33 -9.80
CA ASN A 449 -21.97 0.92 -10.57
C ASN A 449 -21.57 2.24 -9.93
N SER A 450 -20.27 2.50 -9.84
CA SER A 450 -19.76 3.75 -9.30
C SER A 450 -18.46 4.18 -9.97
N LEU A 451 -18.25 5.49 -9.97
CA LEU A 451 -17.03 6.12 -10.46
C LEU A 451 -16.71 7.31 -9.57
N ALA A 452 -15.54 7.30 -8.94
CA ALA A 452 -15.11 8.39 -8.06
C ALA A 452 -13.64 8.73 -8.30
N GLY A 453 -13.34 10.01 -8.45
CA GLY A 453 -12.02 10.44 -8.86
C GLY A 453 -11.87 11.94 -9.02
N THR A 454 -10.85 12.32 -9.78
CA THR A 454 -10.52 13.71 -10.06
C THR A 454 -10.51 13.99 -11.55
N VAL A 455 -10.77 15.24 -11.91
CA VAL A 455 -10.70 15.76 -13.27
C VAL A 455 -10.15 17.18 -13.23
N VAL A 456 -9.33 17.52 -14.21
CA VAL A 456 -8.92 18.91 -14.44
C VAL A 456 -9.92 19.53 -15.41
N ASP A 457 -10.58 20.60 -14.98
CA ASP A 457 -11.54 21.31 -15.83
C ASP A 457 -10.83 22.21 -16.88
N PRO A 458 -11.54 22.76 -17.87
CA PRO A 458 -10.95 23.62 -18.90
C PRO A 458 -10.26 24.88 -18.38
N ARG A 459 -10.56 25.31 -17.13
CA ARG A 459 -9.92 26.46 -16.48
C ARG A 459 -8.67 26.05 -15.69
N GLY A 460 -8.27 24.78 -15.75
CA GLY A 460 -7.14 24.22 -15.02
C GLY A 460 -7.42 23.91 -13.55
N ARG A 461 -8.70 23.93 -13.13
CA ARG A 461 -9.08 23.64 -11.74
C ARG A 461 -9.21 22.13 -11.53
N LEU A 462 -8.63 21.64 -10.44
CA LEU A 462 -8.80 20.25 -10.03
C LEU A 462 -10.13 20.09 -9.28
N LEU A 463 -11.02 19.28 -9.85
CA LEU A 463 -12.28 18.90 -9.23
C LEU A 463 -12.21 17.46 -8.74
N ALA A 464 -12.86 17.18 -7.61
CA ALA A 464 -13.14 15.82 -7.18
C ALA A 464 -14.62 15.50 -7.40
N PHE A 465 -14.92 14.31 -7.90
CA PHE A 465 -16.27 13.84 -8.15
C PHE A 465 -16.49 12.43 -7.61
N ALA A 466 -17.75 12.11 -7.30
CA ALA A 466 -18.20 10.77 -7.01
C ALA A 466 -19.61 10.59 -7.55
N PHE A 467 -19.80 9.58 -8.39
CA PHE A 467 -21.06 9.17 -8.98
C PHE A 467 -21.36 7.74 -8.58
N LEU A 468 -22.50 7.52 -7.93
CA LEU A 468 -22.92 6.24 -7.41
C LEU A 468 -24.30 5.93 -7.97
N ALA A 469 -24.42 4.77 -8.59
CA ALA A 469 -25.60 4.30 -9.28
C ALA A 469 -25.99 2.91 -8.74
N SER A 470 -27.28 2.69 -8.59
CA SER A 470 -27.85 1.41 -8.19
C SER A 470 -29.11 1.14 -8.97
N GLY A 471 -29.34 -0.15 -9.21
CA GLY A 471 -30.49 -0.64 -9.96
C GLY A 471 -30.30 -0.69 -11.47
N SER A 472 -29.10 -0.38 -11.96
CA SER A 472 -28.70 -0.53 -13.36
C SER A 472 -28.98 -1.93 -13.89
N ARG A 473 -29.30 -2.02 -15.20
CA ARG A 473 -29.61 -3.29 -15.87
C ARG A 473 -28.35 -4.08 -16.20
N SER A 474 -27.31 -3.40 -16.66
CA SER A 474 -26.03 -3.98 -17.02
C SER A 474 -24.90 -3.01 -16.71
N ALA A 475 -23.71 -3.54 -16.40
CA ALA A 475 -22.53 -2.70 -16.23
C ALA A 475 -22.10 -2.05 -17.55
N THR A 476 -22.29 -2.73 -18.67
CA THR A 476 -21.98 -2.26 -20.03
C THR A 476 -22.79 -1.03 -20.45
N GLU A 477 -23.97 -0.81 -19.87
CA GLU A 477 -24.76 0.42 -20.08
C GLU A 477 -24.43 1.50 -19.05
N ALA A 478 -24.30 1.12 -17.77
CA ALA A 478 -24.08 2.09 -16.69
C ALA A 478 -22.69 2.71 -16.71
N GLU A 479 -21.65 1.97 -17.12
CA GLU A 479 -20.28 2.49 -17.15
C GLU A 479 -20.09 3.63 -18.17
N PRO A 480 -20.57 3.54 -19.42
CA PRO A 480 -20.58 4.67 -20.35
C PRO A 480 -21.39 5.88 -19.84
N ALA A 481 -22.51 5.65 -19.14
CA ALA A 481 -23.30 6.75 -18.57
C ALA A 481 -22.56 7.49 -17.44
N LEU A 482 -21.85 6.75 -16.57
CA LEU A 482 -20.95 7.33 -15.58
C LEU A 482 -19.77 8.07 -16.23
N ASP A 483 -19.28 7.55 -17.36
CA ASP A 483 -18.21 8.20 -18.12
C ASP A 483 -18.66 9.50 -18.78
N ALA A 484 -19.90 9.56 -19.28
CA ALA A 484 -20.48 10.79 -19.80
C ALA A 484 -20.59 11.87 -18.71
N LEU A 485 -20.99 11.49 -17.49
CA LEU A 485 -21.02 12.40 -16.34
C LEU A 485 -19.64 12.95 -16.00
N ALA A 486 -18.62 12.09 -15.95
CA ALA A 486 -17.25 12.52 -15.65
C ALA A 486 -16.65 13.36 -16.79
N THR A 487 -16.91 12.99 -18.05
CA THR A 487 -16.49 13.73 -19.25
C THR A 487 -17.10 15.13 -19.29
N ALA A 488 -18.36 15.29 -18.88
CA ALA A 488 -19.01 16.59 -18.82
C ALA A 488 -18.29 17.58 -17.90
N LEU A 489 -17.58 17.09 -16.88
CA LEU A 489 -16.74 17.93 -16.01
C LEU A 489 -15.49 18.43 -16.73
N ALA A 490 -14.98 17.74 -17.74
CA ALA A 490 -13.83 18.18 -18.54
C ALA A 490 -14.21 19.17 -19.66
N ARG A 491 -15.51 19.43 -19.88
CA ARG A 491 -16.00 20.36 -20.92
C ARG A 491 -16.20 21.78 -20.42
N PRO A 492 -16.06 22.80 -21.30
CA PRO A 492 -16.51 24.15 -21.00
C PRO A 492 -18.00 24.14 -20.68
N VAL A 493 -18.41 24.90 -19.68
CA VAL A 493 -19.83 25.15 -19.47
C VAL A 493 -20.21 26.39 -20.26
N ALA A 494 -21.38 26.39 -20.91
CA ALA A 494 -21.91 27.62 -21.50
C ALA A 494 -22.12 28.64 -20.37
N GLU A 495 -21.47 29.81 -20.48
CA GLU A 495 -21.60 30.93 -19.55
C GLU A 495 -22.87 31.74 -19.81
#